data_AF-A0A9D8MMR9-F1
#
_entry.id   AF-A0A9D8MMR9-F1
#
_cell.length_a   1.000
_cell.length_b   1.000
_cell.length_c   1.000
_cell.angle_alpha   90.00
_cell.angle_beta   90.00
_cell.angle_gamma   90.00
#
_symmetry.space_group_name_H-M   'P 1'
#
loop_
_entity.id
_entity.type
_entity.pdbx_description
1 polymer ?
#
loop_
_entity_poly.entity_id
_entity_poly.type
_entity_poly.pdbx_seq_one_letter_code
_entity_poly.pdbx_strand_id
1 'polypeptide(L)'
;MSVISAAAQTPEQPEGAGNAASPYQIKSVGNLLWMSMNTFSSQGAYYEIAADIDASETSSWYGGQGFQPIGSESSHFCGKIIGKNHTISNLSINRAMSPHVGLLGFVEGGSIENLNLKNCTVSGQMYAGILAGYMNGSSVTGCKVSGNVSCYGNYAGGIVGQAYRTPISKSCADQISVYAANYAGGIVGENLTESPLSYCYSIGSVANNNGTYAGGLTGWSHEKISVCYSRTTVSGSDRVGGLAGQSSNPIDQCYAAGNVYGQSNAGGLAGYSGTDITNSYWDKQLSGLEVCIGNDTFFGKNMGLTTQQMKQRNSYAGWDFNYVWRISSSVNNGYPYLKDLSSLGTVLNAHDIHYCTGEDGLVLEWPTEINGMLEYSQDLKEWQSVSEEFIQEQNKYNIFKADSISTTAGKLFFRLAL
;
A
#
# COMPACT_ATOMS: atom_id res chain seq x y z
N MET A 1 27.27 27.38 -27.98
CA MET A 1 27.20 26.07 -27.30
C MET A 1 28.06 26.15 -26.05
N SER A 2 27.43 26.30 -24.89
CA SER A 2 28.11 26.15 -23.61
C SER A 2 28.22 24.66 -23.34
N VAL A 3 29.43 24.10 -23.43
CA VAL A 3 29.73 22.76 -22.96
C VAL A 3 29.64 22.85 -21.44
N ILE A 4 28.48 22.53 -20.86
CA ILE A 4 28.36 22.31 -19.43
C ILE A 4 29.21 21.07 -19.17
N SER A 5 30.40 21.26 -18.60
CA SER A 5 31.21 20.13 -18.12
C SER A 5 30.34 19.38 -17.11
N ALA A 6 30.00 18.12 -17.40
CA ALA A 6 29.40 17.26 -16.40
C ALA A 6 30.37 17.23 -15.21
N ALA A 7 29.91 17.66 -14.03
CA ALA A 7 30.68 17.44 -12.81
C ALA A 7 30.96 15.94 -12.73
N ALA A 8 32.23 15.56 -12.50
CA ALA A 8 32.60 14.16 -12.39
C ALA A 8 31.82 13.56 -11.21
N GLN A 9 30.98 12.55 -11.49
CA GLN A 9 30.26 11.84 -10.44
C GLN A 9 31.30 11.10 -9.59
N THR A 10 31.43 11.45 -8.31
CA THR A 10 32.46 10.89 -7.43
C THR A 10 31.83 9.88 -6.48
N PRO A 11 32.05 8.56 -6.67
CA PRO A 11 31.56 7.56 -5.74
C PRO A 11 32.30 7.67 -4.40
N GLU A 12 31.56 7.56 -3.31
CA GLU A 12 32.11 7.59 -1.94
C GLU A 12 31.86 6.22 -1.29
N GLN A 13 32.93 5.49 -0.97
CA GLN A 13 32.80 4.23 -0.25
C GLN A 13 32.20 4.50 1.15
N PRO A 14 31.09 3.84 1.53
CA PRO A 14 30.49 4.01 2.84
C PRO A 14 31.35 3.39 3.95
N GLU A 15 31.22 3.93 5.16
CA GLU A 15 31.74 3.32 6.37
C GLU A 15 31.01 2.01 6.67
N GLY A 16 31.67 1.09 7.37
CA GLY A 16 31.14 -0.24 7.69
C GLY A 16 31.74 -1.35 6.83
N ALA A 17 31.41 -2.60 7.16
CA ALA A 17 31.94 -3.79 6.48
C ALA A 17 30.87 -4.54 5.65
N GLY A 18 29.66 -3.99 5.53
CA GLY A 18 28.58 -4.57 4.74
C GLY A 18 27.99 -5.85 5.31
N ASN A 19 28.22 -6.16 6.58
CA ASN A 19 27.64 -7.32 7.26
C ASN A 19 26.64 -6.90 8.35
N ALA A 20 25.87 -7.83 8.90
CA ALA A 20 24.81 -7.52 9.86
C ALA A 20 25.29 -6.78 11.12
N ALA A 21 26.52 -7.01 11.57
CA ALA A 21 27.09 -6.34 12.75
C ALA A 21 27.71 -4.97 12.43
N SER A 22 28.05 -4.73 11.16
CA SER A 22 28.61 -3.46 10.68
C SER A 22 28.08 -3.17 9.27
N PRO A 23 26.81 -2.75 9.13
CA PRO A 23 26.22 -2.41 7.85
C PRO A 23 26.93 -1.22 7.22
N TYR A 24 26.95 -1.18 5.89
CA TYR A 24 27.40 0.02 5.17
C TYR A 24 26.48 1.19 5.48
N GLN A 25 27.06 2.30 5.94
CA GLN A 25 26.34 3.51 6.33
C GLN A 25 26.17 4.44 5.12
N ILE A 26 24.94 4.56 4.63
CA ILE A 26 24.59 5.34 3.44
C ILE A 26 24.05 6.69 3.90
N LYS A 27 24.87 7.74 3.72
CA LYS A 27 24.58 9.11 4.21
C LYS A 27 24.64 10.17 3.11
N SER A 28 25.06 9.81 1.90
CA SER A 28 25.26 10.75 0.79
C SER A 28 24.84 10.14 -0.55
N VAL A 29 24.63 11.01 -1.55
CA VAL A 29 24.42 10.61 -2.94
C VAL A 29 25.67 9.91 -3.50
N GLY A 30 26.87 10.29 -3.04
CA GLY A 30 28.13 9.61 -3.35
C GLY A 30 28.13 8.14 -2.89
N ASN A 31 27.54 7.83 -1.72
CA ASN A 31 27.38 6.44 -1.28
C ASN A 31 26.38 5.66 -2.14
N LEU A 32 25.28 6.29 -2.55
CA LEU A 32 24.32 5.66 -3.47
C LEU A 32 24.97 5.34 -4.83
N LEU A 33 25.78 6.26 -5.35
CA LEU A 33 26.55 6.01 -6.57
C LEU A 33 27.55 4.87 -6.38
N TRP A 34 28.26 4.86 -5.24
CA TRP A 34 29.16 3.74 -4.92
C TRP A 34 28.41 2.40 -4.90
N MET A 35 27.20 2.34 -4.32
CA MET A 35 26.37 1.13 -4.37
C MET A 35 26.08 0.70 -5.81
N SER A 36 25.74 1.62 -6.70
CA SER A 36 25.43 1.30 -8.11
C SER A 36 26.62 0.72 -8.88
N MET A 37 27.85 1.01 -8.43
CA MET A 37 29.09 0.54 -9.05
C MET A 37 29.67 -0.72 -8.40
N ASN A 38 29.12 -1.14 -7.24
CA ASN A 38 29.67 -2.23 -6.42
C ASN A 38 28.58 -3.26 -6.05
N THR A 39 27.71 -3.61 -7.00
CA THR A 39 26.75 -4.71 -6.85
C THR A 39 27.39 -6.06 -7.19
N PHE A 40 27.09 -7.08 -6.40
CA PHE A 40 27.57 -8.45 -6.59
C PHE A 40 26.41 -9.44 -6.43
N SER A 41 26.10 -10.24 -7.46
CA SER A 41 24.95 -11.17 -7.46
C SER A 41 25.06 -12.35 -6.48
N SER A 42 26.24 -12.64 -5.92
CA SER A 42 26.50 -13.85 -5.11
C SER A 42 26.75 -13.59 -3.62
N GLN A 43 26.88 -12.33 -3.20
CA GLN A 43 27.14 -11.98 -1.81
C GLN A 43 26.40 -10.69 -1.44
N GLY A 44 25.20 -10.84 -0.87
CA GLY A 44 24.41 -9.73 -0.36
C GLY A 44 25.11 -9.01 0.79
N ALA A 45 25.07 -7.69 0.78
CA ALA A 45 25.56 -6.84 1.86
C ALA A 45 24.40 -6.16 2.61
N TYR A 46 24.68 -5.69 3.83
CA TYR A 46 23.77 -4.92 4.67
C TYR A 46 24.06 -3.43 4.50
N TYR A 47 23.01 -2.65 4.26
CA TYR A 47 23.05 -1.21 4.07
C TYR A 47 22.06 -0.54 5.01
N GLU A 48 22.52 0.46 5.76
CA GLU A 48 21.66 1.31 6.59
C GLU A 48 21.63 2.71 6.00
N ILE A 49 20.44 3.25 5.75
CA ILE A 49 20.32 4.67 5.46
C ILE A 49 20.51 5.41 6.78
N ALA A 50 21.59 6.18 6.88
CA ALA A 50 22.07 6.78 8.12
C ALA A 50 21.73 8.27 8.25
N ALA A 51 21.22 8.88 7.17
CA ALA A 51 20.75 10.25 7.12
C ALA A 51 19.73 10.40 5.97
N ASP A 52 18.93 11.46 6.00
CA ASP A 52 18.17 11.88 4.82
C ASP A 52 19.14 12.34 3.72
N ILE A 53 18.86 11.99 2.47
CA ILE A 53 19.73 12.23 1.31
C ILE A 53 18.96 13.03 0.27
N ASP A 54 19.44 14.23 -0.06
CA ASP A 54 18.95 14.98 -1.22
C ASP A 54 19.70 14.57 -2.49
N ALA A 55 19.03 13.82 -3.37
CA ALA A 55 19.56 13.34 -4.64
C ALA A 55 19.26 14.28 -5.83
N SER A 56 18.93 15.55 -5.58
CA SER A 56 18.59 16.54 -6.61
C SER A 56 19.66 16.72 -7.70
N GLU A 57 20.94 16.56 -7.35
CA GLU A 57 22.06 16.63 -8.29
C GLU A 57 22.01 15.56 -9.39
N THR A 58 21.37 14.41 -9.12
CA THR A 58 21.27 13.30 -10.06
C THR A 58 20.59 13.69 -11.36
N SER A 59 19.71 14.70 -11.34
CA SER A 59 19.02 15.20 -12.53
C SER A 59 19.95 15.70 -13.64
N SER A 60 21.19 16.09 -13.30
CA SER A 60 22.21 16.53 -14.25
C SER A 60 23.19 15.44 -14.69
N TRP A 61 23.16 14.27 -14.04
CA TRP A 61 24.14 13.21 -14.25
C TRP A 61 24.00 12.56 -15.62
N TYR A 62 25.13 12.10 -16.17
CA TYR A 62 25.22 11.41 -17.46
C TYR A 62 24.48 12.13 -18.60
N GLY A 63 24.60 13.46 -18.67
CA GLY A 63 23.93 14.26 -19.68
C GLY A 63 22.41 14.35 -19.49
N GLY A 64 21.93 14.25 -18.25
CA GLY A 64 20.50 14.30 -17.91
C GLY A 64 19.80 12.93 -17.90
N GLN A 65 20.55 11.83 -18.04
CA GLN A 65 19.99 10.48 -17.89
C GLN A 65 19.69 10.10 -16.43
N GLY A 66 20.19 10.87 -15.47
CA GLY A 66 19.89 10.60 -14.07
C GLY A 66 20.81 9.57 -13.43
N PHE A 67 20.48 9.21 -12.19
CA PHE A 67 21.13 8.16 -11.42
C PHE A 67 21.17 6.83 -12.18
N GLN A 68 22.27 6.09 -12.04
CA GLN A 68 22.42 4.73 -12.57
C GLN A 68 21.80 3.74 -11.58
N PRO A 69 20.74 2.99 -11.95
CA PRO A 69 20.10 2.04 -11.03
C PRO A 69 21.09 1.07 -10.38
N ILE A 70 20.86 0.77 -9.11
CA ILE A 70 21.61 -0.23 -8.35
C ILE A 70 21.09 -1.61 -8.75
N GLY A 71 21.98 -2.45 -9.30
CA GLY A 71 21.63 -3.78 -9.77
C GLY A 71 21.10 -3.78 -11.21
N SER A 72 21.50 -4.78 -11.97
CA SER A 72 21.15 -5.04 -13.37
C SER A 72 20.91 -6.52 -13.59
N GLU A 73 20.37 -6.91 -14.74
CA GLU A 73 20.17 -8.32 -15.14
C GLU A 73 21.46 -9.16 -15.14
N SER A 74 22.65 -8.53 -15.29
CA SER A 74 23.93 -9.23 -15.21
C SER A 74 24.59 -9.16 -13.83
N SER A 75 24.17 -8.23 -12.98
CA SER A 75 24.67 -8.03 -11.62
C SER A 75 23.52 -7.63 -10.70
N HIS A 76 22.77 -8.60 -10.18
CA HIS A 76 21.59 -8.35 -9.36
C HIS A 76 21.95 -7.69 -8.03
N PHE A 77 21.05 -6.86 -7.50
CA PHE A 77 21.10 -6.50 -6.09
C PHE A 77 20.53 -7.65 -5.25
N CYS A 78 21.32 -8.20 -4.33
CA CYS A 78 20.89 -9.28 -3.40
C CYS A 78 21.09 -8.91 -1.91
N GLY A 79 21.23 -7.62 -1.62
CA GLY A 79 21.50 -7.11 -0.27
C GLY A 79 20.24 -6.80 0.56
N LYS A 80 20.46 -6.33 1.80
CA LYS A 80 19.43 -5.81 2.70
C LYS A 80 19.59 -4.30 2.89
N ILE A 81 18.54 -3.53 2.60
CA ILE A 81 18.47 -2.08 2.86
C ILE A 81 17.55 -1.84 4.06
N ILE A 82 18.10 -1.21 5.09
CA ILE A 82 17.39 -0.80 6.30
C ILE A 82 17.30 0.73 6.28
N GLY A 83 16.14 1.24 5.88
CA GLY A 83 15.91 2.66 5.68
C GLY A 83 15.73 3.46 6.97
N LYS A 84 15.33 2.82 8.08
CA LYS A 84 15.09 3.48 9.40
C LYS A 84 14.16 4.71 9.31
N ASN A 85 13.25 4.72 8.34
CA ASN A 85 12.36 5.84 7.97
C ASN A 85 13.07 7.10 7.46
N HIS A 86 14.37 7.02 7.12
CA HIS A 86 15.06 8.08 6.41
C HIS A 86 14.57 8.23 4.98
N THR A 87 14.76 9.43 4.45
CA THR A 87 14.25 9.84 3.14
C THR A 87 15.38 10.07 2.15
N ILE A 88 15.28 9.44 0.98
CA ILE A 88 16.01 9.85 -0.22
C ILE A 88 15.05 10.71 -1.05
N SER A 89 15.37 11.99 -1.23
CA SER A 89 14.52 12.94 -1.96
C SER A 89 15.07 13.30 -3.33
N ASN A 90 14.19 13.70 -4.25
CA ASN A 90 14.55 14.34 -5.54
C ASN A 90 15.42 13.48 -6.47
N LEU A 91 15.42 12.16 -6.28
CA LEU A 91 16.10 11.21 -7.17
C LEU A 91 15.53 11.31 -8.59
N SER A 92 16.40 11.48 -9.59
CA SER A 92 16.02 11.49 -11.00
C SER A 92 16.69 10.34 -11.75
N ILE A 93 15.89 9.54 -12.44
CA ILE A 93 16.32 8.45 -13.32
C ILE A 93 15.57 8.59 -14.64
N ASN A 94 16.24 9.09 -15.68
CA ASN A 94 15.66 9.30 -17.00
C ASN A 94 16.36 8.41 -18.03
N ARG A 95 16.04 7.11 -17.96
CA ARG A 95 16.70 6.07 -18.76
C ARG A 95 15.67 5.36 -19.64
N ALA A 96 15.01 6.12 -20.50
CA ALA A 96 13.86 5.69 -21.33
C ALA A 96 14.08 4.42 -22.17
N MET A 97 15.34 4.02 -22.42
CA MET A 97 15.70 2.81 -23.18
C MET A 97 16.16 1.65 -22.29
N SER A 98 16.26 1.84 -20.97
CA SER A 98 16.70 0.81 -20.04
C SER A 98 15.51 -0.06 -19.59
N PRO A 99 15.64 -1.40 -19.63
CA PRO A 99 14.53 -2.30 -19.30
C PRO A 99 14.18 -2.27 -17.82
N HIS A 100 15.13 -2.06 -16.91
CA HIS A 100 14.93 -2.15 -15.47
C HIS A 100 15.32 -0.84 -14.80
N VAL A 101 14.34 -0.05 -14.35
CA VAL A 101 14.58 1.27 -13.75
C VAL A 101 13.88 1.47 -12.42
N GLY A 102 14.62 2.10 -11.51
CA GLY A 102 14.26 2.43 -10.14
C GLY A 102 15.54 2.75 -9.37
N LEU A 103 15.45 3.13 -8.09
CA LEU A 103 16.66 3.17 -7.25
C LEU A 103 17.42 1.85 -7.38
N LEU A 104 16.67 0.74 -7.36
CA LEU A 104 17.13 -0.60 -7.67
C LEU A 104 16.65 -1.00 -9.08
N GLY A 105 17.56 -1.38 -9.98
CA GLY A 105 17.17 -1.84 -11.31
C GLY A 105 16.57 -3.24 -11.24
N PHE A 106 17.39 -4.20 -10.82
CA PHE A 106 17.04 -5.60 -10.69
C PHE A 106 17.45 -6.13 -9.31
N VAL A 107 16.49 -6.69 -8.58
CA VAL A 107 16.69 -7.27 -7.25
C VAL A 107 16.40 -8.77 -7.27
N GLU A 108 17.32 -9.57 -6.72
CA GLU A 108 17.14 -11.00 -6.53
C GLU A 108 17.59 -11.42 -5.13
N GLY A 109 16.70 -11.98 -4.32
CA GLY A 109 17.02 -12.35 -2.93
C GLY A 109 17.17 -11.15 -1.97
N GLY A 110 16.83 -9.93 -2.40
CA GLY A 110 17.04 -8.71 -1.62
C GLY A 110 15.90 -8.38 -0.67
N SER A 111 16.19 -7.58 0.37
CA SER A 111 15.17 -7.08 1.30
C SER A 111 15.28 -5.57 1.48
N ILE A 112 14.15 -4.87 1.42
CA ILE A 112 14.07 -3.42 1.61
C ILE A 112 13.04 -3.11 2.69
N GLU A 113 13.48 -2.42 3.74
CA GLU A 113 12.68 -2.16 4.93
C GLU A 113 12.70 -0.66 5.28
N ASN A 114 11.54 -0.05 5.50
CA ASN A 114 11.38 1.28 6.10
C ASN A 114 12.14 2.41 5.36
N LEU A 115 12.14 2.41 4.02
CA LEU A 115 12.77 3.44 3.20
C LEU A 115 11.74 4.41 2.61
N ASN A 116 11.99 5.71 2.72
CA ASN A 116 11.18 6.74 2.08
C ASN A 116 11.90 7.26 0.82
N LEU A 117 11.19 7.29 -0.31
CA LEU A 117 11.64 7.88 -1.58
C LEU A 117 10.67 9.00 -1.96
N LYS A 118 11.11 10.25 -1.82
CA LYS A 118 10.23 11.42 -1.92
C LYS A 118 10.52 12.25 -3.15
N ASN A 119 9.48 12.63 -3.89
CA ASN A 119 9.60 13.49 -5.07
C ASN A 119 10.58 12.93 -6.12
N CYS A 120 10.52 11.63 -6.36
CA CYS A 120 11.41 10.96 -7.31
C CYS A 120 10.81 10.96 -8.72
N THR A 121 11.64 11.01 -9.75
CA THR A 121 11.21 10.89 -11.14
C THR A 121 11.92 9.72 -11.79
N VAL A 122 11.16 8.74 -12.28
CA VAL A 122 11.68 7.53 -12.93
C VAL A 122 11.06 7.37 -14.31
N SER A 123 11.90 7.17 -15.32
CA SER A 123 11.51 6.90 -16.70
C SER A 123 12.33 5.75 -17.28
N GLY A 124 11.65 4.76 -17.87
CA GLY A 124 12.27 3.55 -18.43
C GLY A 124 11.42 2.79 -19.44
N GLN A 125 11.95 1.65 -19.91
CA GLN A 125 11.44 0.97 -21.09
C GLN A 125 10.52 -0.21 -20.81
N MET A 126 10.75 -1.01 -19.75
CA MET A 126 9.99 -2.26 -19.58
C MET A 126 9.46 -2.48 -18.16
N TYR A 127 10.29 -2.29 -17.15
CA TYR A 127 9.98 -2.46 -15.72
C TYR A 127 10.41 -1.19 -14.98
N ALA A 128 9.43 -0.43 -14.50
CA ALA A 128 9.69 0.84 -13.82
C ALA A 128 8.96 0.91 -12.48
N GLY A 129 9.71 1.25 -11.44
CA GLY A 129 9.16 1.67 -10.15
C GLY A 129 10.12 2.60 -9.44
N ILE A 130 9.63 3.44 -8.52
CA ILE A 130 10.51 4.37 -7.80
C ILE A 130 11.54 3.61 -6.97
N LEU A 131 11.09 2.57 -6.24
CA LEU A 131 11.98 1.73 -5.46
C LEU A 131 12.72 0.74 -6.35
N ALA A 132 12.00 -0.04 -7.16
CA ALA A 132 12.61 -1.08 -7.98
C ALA A 132 11.95 -1.25 -9.36
N GLY A 133 12.75 -1.59 -10.37
CA GLY A 133 12.23 -2.04 -11.66
C GLY A 133 11.63 -3.44 -11.56
N TYR A 134 12.48 -4.43 -11.27
CA TYR A 134 12.10 -5.84 -11.15
C TYR A 134 12.62 -6.45 -9.85
N MET A 135 11.80 -7.27 -9.20
CA MET A 135 12.15 -7.99 -7.97
C MET A 135 11.77 -9.47 -8.05
N ASN A 136 12.73 -10.35 -7.76
CA ASN A 136 12.56 -11.81 -7.71
C ASN A 136 13.00 -12.37 -6.35
N GLY A 137 12.18 -13.20 -5.71
CA GLY A 137 12.55 -13.89 -4.47
C GLY A 137 12.98 -12.93 -3.36
N SER A 138 12.35 -11.75 -3.28
CA SER A 138 12.78 -10.60 -2.48
C SER A 138 11.70 -10.16 -1.51
N SER A 139 11.86 -9.05 -0.79
CA SER A 139 10.78 -8.51 0.07
C SER A 139 10.80 -6.99 0.19
N VAL A 140 9.62 -6.37 0.24
CA VAL A 140 9.46 -4.93 0.52
C VAL A 140 8.52 -4.74 1.71
N THR A 141 8.96 -4.00 2.72
CA THR A 141 8.12 -3.64 3.86
C THR A 141 8.35 -2.22 4.37
N GLY A 142 7.29 -1.54 4.80
CA GLY A 142 7.40 -0.21 5.42
C GLY A 142 7.87 0.91 4.49
N CYS A 143 7.89 0.69 3.17
CA CYS A 143 8.46 1.65 2.22
C CYS A 143 7.41 2.67 1.74
N LYS A 144 7.82 3.93 1.58
CA LYS A 144 6.93 5.00 1.11
C LYS A 144 7.53 5.68 -0.10
N VAL A 145 6.75 5.86 -1.16
CA VAL A 145 7.20 6.51 -2.39
C VAL A 145 6.29 7.66 -2.80
N SER A 146 6.86 8.72 -3.39
CA SER A 146 6.12 9.79 -4.05
C SER A 146 6.87 10.32 -5.28
N GLY A 147 6.12 10.81 -6.27
CA GLY A 147 6.70 11.39 -7.49
C GLY A 147 6.10 10.79 -8.78
N ASN A 148 6.93 10.60 -9.81
CA ASN A 148 6.49 10.26 -11.16
C ASN A 148 7.19 8.99 -11.68
N VAL A 149 6.42 8.08 -12.28
CA VAL A 149 6.90 6.89 -12.99
C VAL A 149 6.36 6.91 -14.41
N SER A 150 7.24 6.86 -15.40
CA SER A 150 6.89 6.73 -16.82
C SER A 150 7.54 5.49 -17.42
N CYS A 151 6.75 4.47 -17.71
CA CYS A 151 7.18 3.28 -18.42
C CYS A 151 6.63 3.31 -19.84
N TYR A 152 7.51 3.37 -20.84
CA TYR A 152 7.10 3.35 -22.26
C TYR A 152 6.78 1.94 -22.77
N GLY A 153 7.00 0.92 -21.95
CA GLY A 153 6.60 -0.45 -22.20
C GLY A 153 5.65 -0.95 -21.14
N ASN A 154 5.89 -2.16 -20.64
CA ASN A 154 4.83 -2.97 -20.08
C ASN A 154 4.51 -2.66 -18.62
N TYR A 155 5.47 -2.70 -17.71
CA TYR A 155 5.20 -2.82 -16.28
C TYR A 155 5.62 -1.55 -15.54
N ALA A 156 4.65 -0.83 -14.98
CA ALA A 156 4.91 0.31 -14.10
C ALA A 156 4.13 0.21 -12.80
N GLY A 157 4.85 0.29 -11.69
CA GLY A 157 4.28 0.47 -10.36
C GLY A 157 4.86 1.71 -9.71
N GLY A 158 4.14 2.31 -8.75
CA GLY A 158 4.74 3.38 -7.93
C GLY A 158 5.97 2.87 -7.16
N ILE A 159 5.88 1.70 -6.54
CA ILE A 159 6.98 1.08 -5.79
C ILE A 159 7.82 0.17 -6.69
N VAL A 160 7.19 -0.85 -7.29
CA VAL A 160 7.87 -1.89 -8.06
C VAL A 160 7.26 -2.04 -9.46
N GLY A 161 8.07 -2.13 -10.52
CA GLY A 161 7.54 -2.44 -11.86
C GLY A 161 6.86 -3.81 -11.92
N GLN A 162 7.61 -4.88 -11.64
CA GLN A 162 7.07 -6.25 -11.53
C GLN A 162 7.68 -6.99 -10.34
N ALA A 163 6.85 -7.75 -9.63
CA ALA A 163 7.24 -8.49 -8.43
C ALA A 163 6.96 -9.99 -8.59
N TYR A 164 7.99 -10.83 -8.51
CA TYR A 164 7.90 -12.30 -8.52
C TYR A 164 8.45 -12.87 -7.21
N ARG A 165 7.70 -13.73 -6.53
CA ARG A 165 8.05 -14.27 -5.20
C ARG A 165 8.51 -13.19 -4.22
N THR A 166 7.82 -12.06 -4.26
CA THR A 166 8.20 -10.83 -3.57
C THR A 166 6.98 -10.24 -2.86
N PRO A 167 6.73 -10.61 -1.59
CA PRO A 167 5.68 -9.99 -0.80
C PRO A 167 5.97 -8.50 -0.61
N ILE A 168 4.94 -7.67 -0.82
CA ILE A 168 4.98 -6.22 -0.56
C ILE A 168 3.97 -5.92 0.55
N SER A 169 4.47 -5.40 1.67
CA SER A 169 3.65 -5.16 2.85
C SER A 169 3.86 -3.78 3.46
N LYS A 170 2.85 -3.24 4.15
CA LYS A 170 2.97 -2.00 4.95
C LYS A 170 3.58 -0.82 4.18
N SER A 171 3.36 -0.77 2.87
CA SER A 171 4.07 0.14 1.96
C SER A 171 3.08 0.98 1.17
N CYS A 172 3.45 2.21 0.83
CA CYS A 172 2.54 3.14 0.20
C CYS A 172 3.15 3.99 -0.91
N ALA A 173 2.31 4.34 -1.88
CA ALA A 173 2.61 5.34 -2.90
C ALA A 173 1.66 6.52 -2.71
N ASP A 174 2.17 7.62 -2.16
CA ASP A 174 1.37 8.82 -1.85
C ASP A 174 1.82 9.97 -2.77
N GLN A 175 0.87 10.68 -3.36
CA GLN A 175 1.13 11.67 -4.39
C GLN A 175 1.95 11.10 -5.57
N ILE A 176 1.55 9.92 -6.05
CA ILE A 176 2.20 9.23 -7.17
C ILE A 176 1.52 9.53 -8.51
N SER A 177 2.30 9.68 -9.58
CA SER A 177 1.81 9.64 -10.95
C SER A 177 2.48 8.48 -11.69
N VAL A 178 1.69 7.50 -12.14
CA VAL A 178 2.19 6.32 -12.86
C VAL A 178 1.61 6.29 -14.27
N TYR A 179 2.48 6.14 -15.25
CA TYR A 179 2.13 5.86 -16.63
C TYR A 179 2.80 4.55 -17.08
N ALA A 180 2.03 3.64 -17.65
CA ALA A 180 2.54 2.43 -18.32
C ALA A 180 1.81 2.21 -19.65
N ALA A 181 2.45 1.52 -20.59
CA ALA A 181 1.80 1.13 -21.83
C ALA A 181 0.89 -0.10 -21.67
N ASN A 182 1.07 -0.94 -20.64
CA ASN A 182 0.21 -2.13 -20.45
C ASN A 182 -0.26 -2.42 -19.02
N TYR A 183 0.65 -2.66 -18.08
CA TYR A 183 0.39 -3.01 -16.68
C TYR A 183 0.74 -1.82 -15.77
N ALA A 184 -0.27 -1.02 -15.44
CA ALA A 184 -0.11 0.17 -14.62
C ALA A 184 -0.76 -0.02 -13.25
N GLY A 185 0.02 0.13 -12.18
CA GLY A 185 -0.48 0.09 -10.81
C GLY A 185 0.12 1.17 -9.92
N GLY A 186 -0.62 1.63 -8.92
CA GLY A 186 -0.09 2.62 -7.97
C GLY A 186 0.99 2.06 -7.04
N ILE A 187 0.97 0.75 -6.73
CA ILE A 187 2.00 0.07 -5.94
C ILE A 187 2.92 -0.76 -6.84
N VAL A 188 2.34 -1.67 -7.62
CA VAL A 188 3.07 -2.62 -8.47
C VAL A 188 2.43 -2.69 -9.85
N GLY A 189 3.21 -2.79 -10.93
CA GLY A 189 2.62 -3.00 -12.26
C GLY A 189 1.96 -4.37 -12.39
N GLU A 190 2.71 -5.41 -12.07
CA GLU A 190 2.23 -6.79 -11.97
C GLU A 190 2.88 -7.52 -10.79
N ASN A 191 2.07 -8.21 -10.00
CA ASN A 191 2.55 -9.10 -8.95
C ASN A 191 2.18 -10.56 -9.27
N LEU A 192 3.23 -11.34 -9.51
CA LEU A 192 3.20 -12.75 -9.90
C LEU A 192 3.14 -13.66 -8.64
N THR A 193 3.28 -14.97 -8.84
CA THR A 193 3.25 -15.99 -7.79
C THR A 193 4.10 -15.61 -6.57
N GLU A 194 3.59 -15.88 -5.36
CA GLU A 194 4.21 -15.60 -4.06
C GLU A 194 4.52 -14.10 -3.80
N SER A 195 3.85 -13.18 -4.50
CA SER A 195 3.94 -11.73 -4.32
C SER A 195 2.61 -11.09 -3.85
N PRO A 196 2.08 -11.44 -2.66
CA PRO A 196 0.86 -10.82 -2.15
C PRO A 196 1.06 -9.34 -1.79
N LEU A 197 -0.03 -8.57 -1.88
CA LEU A 197 -0.10 -7.18 -1.42
C LEU A 197 -0.88 -7.11 -0.12
N SER A 198 -0.26 -6.60 0.94
CA SER A 198 -0.90 -6.50 2.26
C SER A 198 -0.61 -5.20 3.00
N TYR A 199 -1.62 -4.57 3.61
CA TYR A 199 -1.40 -3.31 4.34
C TYR A 199 -0.78 -2.21 3.45
N CYS A 200 -1.17 -2.17 2.17
CA CYS A 200 -0.62 -1.23 1.20
C CYS A 200 -1.66 -0.21 0.77
N TYR A 201 -1.21 0.98 0.36
CA TYR A 201 -2.12 1.97 -0.21
C TYR A 201 -1.52 2.90 -1.26
N SER A 202 -2.37 3.37 -2.16
CA SER A 202 -1.98 4.35 -3.19
C SER A 202 -2.91 5.56 -3.25
N ILE A 203 -2.31 6.74 -3.45
CA ILE A 203 -3.00 8.02 -3.64
C ILE A 203 -2.28 8.78 -4.76
N GLY A 204 -3.01 9.21 -5.78
CA GLY A 204 -2.44 9.90 -6.93
C GLY A 204 -3.17 9.58 -8.23
N SER A 205 -2.44 9.36 -9.31
CA SER A 205 -2.99 8.99 -10.62
C SER A 205 -2.25 7.82 -11.27
N VAL A 206 -3.01 6.93 -11.89
CA VAL A 206 -2.52 5.82 -12.73
C VAL A 206 -3.16 5.95 -14.11
N ALA A 207 -2.33 5.98 -15.16
CA ALA A 207 -2.78 6.12 -16.54
C ALA A 207 -2.22 5.02 -17.45
N ASN A 208 -3.09 4.45 -18.28
CA ASN A 208 -2.80 3.38 -19.23
C ASN A 208 -3.67 3.53 -20.49
N ASN A 209 -3.47 4.61 -21.24
CA ASN A 209 -4.45 5.02 -22.26
C ASN A 209 -4.53 4.08 -23.49
N ASN A 210 -3.55 3.19 -23.68
CA ASN A 210 -3.47 2.28 -24.83
C ASN A 210 -3.25 0.81 -24.43
N GLY A 211 -3.29 0.49 -23.13
CA GLY A 211 -2.99 -0.84 -22.62
C GLY A 211 -4.21 -1.57 -22.07
N THR A 212 -3.96 -2.69 -21.39
CA THR A 212 -5.04 -3.60 -20.97
C THR A 212 -5.28 -3.61 -19.48
N TYR A 213 -4.34 -3.17 -18.63
CA TYR A 213 -4.43 -3.42 -17.19
C TYR A 213 -4.08 -2.17 -16.38
N ALA A 214 -5.12 -1.55 -15.82
CA ALA A 214 -4.95 -0.37 -14.97
C ALA A 214 -5.66 -0.56 -13.63
N GLY A 215 -4.91 -0.49 -12.53
CA GLY A 215 -5.48 -0.55 -11.19
C GLY A 215 -4.88 0.48 -10.25
N GLY A 216 -5.67 0.90 -9.25
CA GLY A 216 -5.17 1.82 -8.23
C GLY A 216 -3.98 1.25 -7.46
N LEU A 217 -3.95 -0.05 -7.17
CA LEU A 217 -2.83 -0.74 -6.52
C LEU A 217 -1.97 -1.52 -7.51
N THR A 218 -2.61 -2.32 -8.38
CA THR A 218 -1.91 -3.24 -9.30
C THR A 218 -2.57 -3.29 -10.67
N GLY A 219 -1.78 -3.36 -11.73
CA GLY A 219 -2.31 -3.64 -13.07
C GLY A 219 -2.89 -5.05 -13.12
N TRP A 220 -2.08 -6.06 -12.80
CA TRP A 220 -2.52 -7.46 -12.68
C TRP A 220 -1.97 -8.12 -11.43
N SER A 221 -2.86 -8.62 -10.58
CA SER A 221 -2.52 -9.49 -9.45
C SER A 221 -2.77 -10.96 -9.78
N HIS A 222 -1.72 -11.77 -9.63
CA HIS A 222 -1.83 -13.23 -9.56
C HIS A 222 -1.93 -13.73 -8.12
N GLU A 223 -1.98 -12.84 -7.13
CA GLU A 223 -1.95 -13.16 -5.69
C GLU A 223 -3.02 -12.42 -4.89
N LYS A 224 -3.16 -12.78 -3.60
CA LYS A 224 -4.12 -12.13 -2.70
C LYS A 224 -3.78 -10.64 -2.54
N ILE A 225 -4.82 -9.79 -2.63
CA ILE A 225 -4.77 -8.39 -2.20
C ILE A 225 -5.57 -8.28 -0.92
N SER A 226 -4.96 -7.86 0.19
CA SER A 226 -5.63 -7.86 1.48
C SER A 226 -5.31 -6.65 2.33
N VAL A 227 -6.32 -6.08 2.99
CA VAL A 227 -6.13 -4.97 3.93
C VAL A 227 -5.45 -3.77 3.25
N CYS A 228 -5.89 -3.45 2.04
CA CYS A 228 -5.29 -2.42 1.21
C CYS A 228 -6.33 -1.37 0.80
N TYR A 229 -5.88 -0.18 0.41
CA TYR A 229 -6.80 0.79 -0.18
C TYR A 229 -6.20 1.63 -1.29
N SER A 230 -7.05 2.13 -2.17
CA SER A 230 -6.64 3.12 -3.17
C SER A 230 -7.58 4.30 -3.19
N ARG A 231 -7.00 5.50 -3.22
CA ARG A 231 -7.70 6.75 -3.56
C ARG A 231 -7.16 7.35 -4.85
N THR A 232 -6.59 6.50 -5.68
CA THR A 232 -5.95 6.88 -6.93
C THR A 232 -7.00 7.07 -8.02
N THR A 233 -6.85 8.13 -8.80
CA THR A 233 -7.59 8.27 -10.05
C THR A 233 -6.99 7.32 -11.10
N VAL A 234 -7.79 6.43 -11.66
CA VAL A 234 -7.33 5.42 -12.62
C VAL A 234 -7.98 5.67 -13.98
N SER A 235 -7.17 5.77 -15.03
CA SER A 235 -7.66 5.86 -16.42
C SER A 235 -7.01 4.82 -17.31
N GLY A 236 -7.79 4.12 -18.13
CA GLY A 236 -7.27 3.12 -19.06
C GLY A 236 -8.25 2.69 -20.14
N SER A 237 -7.78 1.92 -21.12
CA SER A 237 -8.60 1.43 -22.23
C SER A 237 -9.44 0.20 -21.87
N ASP A 238 -8.83 -0.85 -21.32
CA ASP A 238 -9.51 -2.08 -20.91
C ASP A 238 -9.12 -2.44 -19.47
N ARG A 239 -9.94 -3.28 -18.82
CA ARG A 239 -9.80 -3.80 -17.44
C ARG A 239 -9.25 -2.76 -16.48
N VAL A 240 -10.11 -1.79 -16.16
CA VAL A 240 -9.78 -0.67 -15.28
C VAL A 240 -10.49 -0.85 -13.94
N GLY A 241 -9.73 -0.98 -12.86
CA GLY A 241 -10.29 -1.16 -11.52
C GLY A 241 -9.80 -0.14 -10.52
N GLY A 242 -10.63 0.21 -9.54
CA GLY A 242 -10.21 1.08 -8.43
C GLY A 242 -9.05 0.50 -7.62
N LEU A 243 -8.91 -0.82 -7.53
CA LEU A 243 -7.78 -1.51 -6.90
C LEU A 243 -6.91 -2.27 -7.90
N ALA A 244 -7.52 -3.12 -8.73
CA ALA A 244 -6.81 -4.01 -9.64
C ALA A 244 -7.36 -3.89 -11.05
N GLY A 245 -6.49 -3.79 -12.06
CA GLY A 245 -6.95 -3.94 -13.45
C GLY A 245 -7.52 -5.35 -13.64
N GLN A 246 -6.74 -6.36 -13.25
CA GLN A 246 -7.19 -7.74 -13.11
C GLN A 246 -6.74 -8.36 -11.78
N SER A 247 -7.60 -9.20 -11.20
CA SER A 247 -7.23 -10.10 -10.09
C SER A 247 -7.58 -11.54 -10.40
N SER A 248 -6.58 -12.42 -10.34
CA SER A 248 -6.71 -13.88 -10.45
C SER A 248 -6.87 -14.57 -9.10
N ASN A 249 -6.81 -13.82 -7.99
CA ASN A 249 -6.92 -14.32 -6.62
C ASN A 249 -7.77 -13.36 -5.76
N PRO A 250 -8.20 -13.77 -4.55
CA PRO A 250 -9.15 -13.01 -3.76
C PRO A 250 -8.68 -11.59 -3.38
N ILE A 251 -9.64 -10.66 -3.39
CA ILE A 251 -9.50 -9.33 -2.81
C ILE A 251 -10.33 -9.30 -1.53
N ASP A 252 -9.70 -8.94 -0.40
CA ASP A 252 -10.32 -9.05 0.92
C ASP A 252 -9.97 -7.85 1.82
N GLN A 253 -10.94 -7.32 2.55
CA GLN A 253 -10.76 -6.15 3.44
C GLN A 253 -10.09 -4.96 2.74
N CYS A 254 -10.49 -4.68 1.50
CA CYS A 254 -9.92 -3.57 0.73
C CYS A 254 -10.95 -2.50 0.40
N TYR A 255 -10.49 -1.28 0.10
CA TYR A 255 -11.41 -0.26 -0.43
C TYR A 255 -10.84 0.63 -1.52
N ALA A 256 -11.69 1.05 -2.47
CA ALA A 256 -11.36 2.06 -3.48
C ALA A 256 -12.20 3.33 -3.32
N ALA A 257 -11.57 4.50 -3.37
CA ALA A 257 -12.24 5.79 -3.32
C ALA A 257 -11.49 6.82 -4.19
N GLY A 258 -11.31 6.47 -5.47
CA GLY A 258 -10.80 7.35 -6.52
C GLY A 258 -11.68 7.27 -7.77
N ASN A 259 -11.54 8.24 -8.68
CA ASN A 259 -12.26 8.23 -9.95
C ASN A 259 -11.74 7.11 -10.87
N VAL A 260 -12.63 6.47 -11.62
CA VAL A 260 -12.27 5.39 -12.55
C VAL A 260 -12.79 5.72 -13.95
N TYR A 261 -11.86 5.89 -14.89
CA TYR A 261 -12.15 6.22 -16.29
C TYR A 261 -11.68 5.09 -17.21
N GLY A 262 -12.51 4.04 -17.34
CA GLY A 262 -12.27 2.92 -18.25
C GLY A 262 -13.17 2.95 -19.48
N GLN A 263 -12.67 2.55 -20.65
CA GLN A 263 -13.48 2.43 -21.88
C GLN A 263 -14.18 1.06 -21.97
N SER A 264 -13.54 0.01 -21.43
CA SER A 264 -14.06 -1.37 -21.36
C SER A 264 -13.71 -2.00 -20.00
N ASN A 265 -14.58 -2.88 -19.50
CA ASN A 265 -14.42 -3.61 -18.23
C ASN A 265 -13.96 -2.70 -17.08
N ALA A 266 -14.72 -1.63 -16.81
CA ALA A 266 -14.46 -0.72 -15.69
C ALA A 266 -15.24 -1.19 -14.45
N GLY A 267 -14.53 -1.46 -13.34
CA GLY A 267 -15.15 -1.87 -12.08
C GLY A 267 -14.69 -1.04 -10.89
N GLY A 268 -15.56 -0.91 -9.88
CA GLY A 268 -15.29 -0.16 -8.67
C GLY A 268 -14.07 -0.67 -7.90
N LEU A 269 -13.86 -2.00 -7.88
CA LEU A 269 -12.70 -2.64 -7.25
C LEU A 269 -11.77 -3.29 -8.28
N ALA A 270 -12.32 -4.07 -9.21
CA ALA A 270 -11.53 -4.77 -10.22
C ALA A 270 -12.09 -4.55 -11.62
N GLY A 271 -11.22 -4.35 -12.62
CA GLY A 271 -11.66 -4.34 -14.02
C GLY A 271 -12.10 -5.73 -14.47
N TYR A 272 -11.28 -6.73 -14.17
CA TYR A 272 -11.57 -8.14 -14.40
C TYR A 272 -11.26 -8.99 -13.18
N SER A 273 -12.16 -9.90 -12.81
CA SER A 273 -11.85 -10.95 -11.84
C SER A 273 -12.71 -12.19 -12.06
N GLY A 274 -12.11 -13.36 -11.84
CA GLY A 274 -12.79 -14.66 -11.82
C GLY A 274 -12.87 -15.26 -10.41
N THR A 275 -12.59 -14.47 -9.38
CA THR A 275 -12.47 -14.94 -7.98
C THR A 275 -13.30 -14.08 -7.03
N ASP A 276 -13.46 -14.57 -5.80
CA ASP A 276 -14.23 -13.87 -4.77
C ASP A 276 -13.58 -12.54 -4.36
N ILE A 277 -14.41 -11.49 -4.33
CA ILE A 277 -14.10 -10.24 -3.67
C ILE A 277 -15.00 -10.16 -2.43
N THR A 278 -14.40 -10.03 -1.25
CA THR A 278 -15.10 -10.14 0.04
C THR A 278 -14.70 -8.99 0.95
N ASN A 279 -15.59 -8.59 1.87
CA ASN A 279 -15.35 -7.53 2.86
C ASN A 279 -14.72 -6.25 2.28
N SER A 280 -15.03 -5.94 1.03
CA SER A 280 -14.35 -4.88 0.27
C SER A 280 -15.37 -3.95 -0.35
N TYR A 281 -15.03 -2.68 -0.42
CA TYR A 281 -16.00 -1.62 -0.69
C TYR A 281 -15.43 -0.58 -1.64
N TRP A 282 -16.27 0.03 -2.49
CA TRP A 282 -15.84 1.19 -3.27
C TRP A 282 -16.81 2.35 -3.12
N ASP A 283 -16.28 3.56 -3.28
CA ASP A 283 -17.10 4.77 -3.40
C ASP A 283 -17.69 4.84 -4.81
N LYS A 284 -18.97 4.48 -4.93
CA LYS A 284 -19.67 4.46 -6.23
C LYS A 284 -19.99 5.84 -6.78
N GLN A 285 -20.08 6.85 -5.92
CA GLN A 285 -20.34 8.22 -6.34
C GLN A 285 -19.09 8.86 -6.92
N LEU A 286 -17.93 8.58 -6.32
CA LEU A 286 -16.65 9.09 -6.79
C LEU A 286 -16.14 8.32 -8.01
N SER A 287 -16.28 6.99 -8.03
CA SER A 287 -15.87 6.19 -9.19
C SER A 287 -16.80 6.40 -10.40
N GLY A 288 -18.08 6.69 -10.15
CA GLY A 288 -19.12 6.71 -11.18
C GLY A 288 -19.56 5.32 -11.65
N LEU A 289 -19.20 4.27 -10.90
CA LEU A 289 -19.45 2.87 -11.27
C LEU A 289 -20.39 2.18 -10.29
N GLU A 290 -21.42 1.53 -10.83
CA GLU A 290 -22.42 0.76 -10.07
C GLU A 290 -22.06 -0.72 -9.89
N VAL A 291 -20.93 -1.17 -10.45
CA VAL A 291 -20.50 -2.58 -10.43
C VAL A 291 -19.16 -2.74 -9.73
N CYS A 292 -19.00 -3.84 -9.01
CA CYS A 292 -17.76 -4.17 -8.31
C CYS A 292 -16.66 -4.58 -9.29
N ILE A 293 -17.04 -5.43 -10.25
CA ILE A 293 -16.16 -6.04 -11.25
C ILE A 293 -16.62 -5.64 -12.64
N GLY A 294 -15.72 -5.15 -13.49
CA GLY A 294 -16.07 -4.67 -14.83
C GLY A 294 -16.60 -5.74 -15.78
N ASN A 295 -16.12 -6.98 -15.67
CA ASN A 295 -16.55 -8.10 -16.53
C ASN A 295 -17.79 -8.85 -16.02
N ASP A 296 -18.35 -8.48 -14.86
CA ASP A 296 -19.57 -9.06 -14.31
C ASP A 296 -20.49 -7.94 -13.81
N THR A 297 -21.55 -7.69 -14.59
CA THR A 297 -22.48 -6.58 -14.32
C THR A 297 -23.51 -6.89 -13.24
N PHE A 298 -23.48 -8.06 -12.61
CA PHE A 298 -24.38 -8.46 -11.53
C PHE A 298 -23.67 -8.61 -10.18
N PHE A 299 -22.39 -8.96 -10.18
CA PHE A 299 -21.64 -9.20 -8.95
C PHE A 299 -21.39 -7.92 -8.13
N GLY A 300 -21.57 -8.02 -6.81
CA GLY A 300 -21.08 -7.06 -5.83
C GLY A 300 -21.80 -5.70 -5.78
N LYS A 301 -22.91 -5.48 -6.48
CA LYS A 301 -23.65 -4.18 -6.45
C LYS A 301 -23.96 -3.67 -5.04
N ASN A 302 -24.25 -4.58 -4.12
CA ASN A 302 -24.58 -4.27 -2.72
C ASN A 302 -23.35 -3.87 -1.89
N MET A 303 -22.15 -4.03 -2.42
CA MET A 303 -20.88 -3.67 -1.77
C MET A 303 -20.44 -2.24 -2.12
N GLY A 304 -21.06 -1.61 -3.13
CA GLY A 304 -20.82 -0.22 -3.50
C GLY A 304 -21.48 0.73 -2.50
N LEU A 305 -20.67 1.57 -1.86
CA LEU A 305 -21.11 2.53 -0.85
C LEU A 305 -21.10 3.95 -1.41
N THR A 306 -21.99 4.80 -0.90
CA THR A 306 -21.92 6.25 -1.17
C THR A 306 -20.70 6.87 -0.50
N THR A 307 -20.27 8.05 -0.95
CA THR A 307 -19.16 8.80 -0.33
C THR A 307 -19.40 9.05 1.16
N GLN A 308 -20.65 9.30 1.55
CA GLN A 308 -20.99 9.49 2.96
C GLN A 308 -20.82 8.18 3.75
N GLN A 309 -21.35 7.06 3.25
CA GLN A 309 -21.21 5.75 3.89
C GLN A 309 -19.75 5.31 3.99
N MET A 310 -18.93 5.55 2.97
CA MET A 310 -17.49 5.27 2.98
C MET A 310 -16.71 6.07 4.05
N LYS A 311 -17.32 7.08 4.67
CA LYS A 311 -16.71 7.85 5.77
C LYS A 311 -17.29 7.51 7.13
N GLN A 312 -18.13 6.46 7.20
CA GLN A 312 -18.76 5.98 8.42
C GLN A 312 -18.20 4.58 8.76
N ARG A 313 -17.70 4.42 9.99
CA ARG A 313 -17.12 3.16 10.48
C ARG A 313 -18.08 1.98 10.30
N ASN A 314 -19.36 2.20 10.60
CA ASN A 314 -20.41 1.18 10.60
C ASN A 314 -20.74 0.62 9.20
N SER A 315 -20.26 1.24 8.12
CA SER A 315 -20.41 0.72 6.76
C SER A 315 -19.47 -0.44 6.43
N TYR A 316 -18.40 -0.61 7.22
CA TYR A 316 -17.32 -1.57 6.96
C TYR A 316 -17.49 -2.80 7.85
N ALA A 317 -18.39 -3.69 7.46
CA ALA A 317 -18.68 -4.90 8.23
C ALA A 317 -17.44 -5.82 8.28
N GLY A 318 -17.10 -6.28 9.49
CA GLY A 318 -15.97 -7.20 9.72
C GLY A 318 -14.57 -6.57 9.68
N TRP A 319 -14.46 -5.24 9.61
CA TRP A 319 -13.18 -4.55 9.65
C TRP A 319 -12.72 -4.26 11.09
N ASP A 320 -11.46 -4.58 11.39
CA ASP A 320 -10.84 -4.27 12.67
C ASP A 320 -10.33 -2.82 12.72
N PHE A 321 -11.10 -1.93 13.35
CA PHE A 321 -10.72 -0.53 13.56
C PHE A 321 -9.98 -0.27 14.89
N ASN A 322 -9.60 -1.32 15.61
CA ASN A 322 -8.84 -1.22 16.85
C ASN A 322 -7.34 -1.35 16.54
N TYR A 323 -6.98 -2.31 15.69
CA TYR A 323 -5.59 -2.64 15.38
C TYR A 323 -5.20 -2.36 13.93
N VAL A 324 -6.13 -2.48 12.98
CA VAL A 324 -5.80 -2.38 11.55
C VAL A 324 -6.17 -1.02 10.98
N TRP A 325 -7.42 -0.62 11.10
CA TRP A 325 -7.97 0.58 10.49
C TRP A 325 -8.20 1.68 11.52
N ARG A 326 -8.20 2.93 11.07
CA ARG A 326 -8.71 4.09 11.80
C ARG A 326 -9.59 4.88 10.85
N ILE A 327 -10.50 5.68 11.39
CA ILE A 327 -11.30 6.62 10.60
C ILE A 327 -11.37 7.96 11.32
N SER A 328 -11.17 9.05 10.59
CA SER A 328 -11.21 10.40 11.13
C SER A 328 -11.53 11.36 10.00
N SER A 329 -12.49 12.27 10.22
CA SER A 329 -12.87 13.31 9.26
C SER A 329 -11.69 14.19 8.81
N SER A 330 -10.62 14.28 9.62
CA SER A 330 -9.43 15.09 9.37
C SER A 330 -8.29 14.37 8.66
N VAL A 331 -8.32 13.03 8.59
CA VAL A 331 -7.24 12.21 8.02
C VAL A 331 -7.78 11.46 6.81
N ASN A 332 -6.97 11.33 5.76
CA ASN A 332 -7.33 10.56 4.57
C ASN A 332 -8.70 10.96 3.99
N ASN A 333 -9.05 12.25 4.06
CA ASN A 333 -10.32 12.85 3.63
C ASN A 333 -11.59 12.24 4.27
N GLY A 334 -11.46 11.68 5.48
CA GLY A 334 -12.56 11.03 6.18
C GLY A 334 -12.72 9.55 5.89
N TYR A 335 -11.99 8.99 4.92
CA TYR A 335 -12.02 7.55 4.63
C TYR A 335 -11.19 6.78 5.67
N PRO A 336 -11.44 5.47 5.87
CA PRO A 336 -10.57 4.62 6.67
C PRO A 336 -9.12 4.72 6.23
N TYR A 337 -8.17 4.63 7.15
CA TYR A 337 -6.75 4.59 6.86
C TYR A 337 -6.05 3.57 7.75
N LEU A 338 -4.93 3.03 7.29
CA LEU A 338 -4.19 2.01 8.03
C LEU A 338 -3.51 2.62 9.27
N LYS A 339 -3.62 1.95 10.41
CA LYS A 339 -2.88 2.29 11.63
C LYS A 339 -1.39 2.07 11.40
N ASP A 340 -0.54 2.86 12.04
CA ASP A 340 0.89 2.61 12.02
C ASP A 340 1.22 1.32 12.81
N LEU A 341 1.43 0.24 12.05
CA LEU A 341 1.71 -1.10 12.58
C LEU A 341 3.15 -1.27 13.07
N SER A 342 3.99 -0.22 13.06
CA SER A 342 5.34 -0.25 13.63
C SER A 342 5.34 -0.37 15.17
N SER A 343 4.20 -0.14 15.81
CA SER A 343 4.03 -0.15 17.28
C SER A 343 3.34 -1.40 17.86
N LEU A 344 2.83 -2.31 17.02
CA LEU A 344 2.11 -3.50 17.49
C LEU A 344 3.07 -4.66 17.70
N GLY A 345 3.63 -4.74 18.91
CA GLY A 345 4.12 -5.99 19.47
C GLY A 345 2.99 -7.02 19.50
N THR A 346 3.33 -8.25 19.14
CA THR A 346 2.48 -9.44 19.19
C THR A 346 1.69 -9.56 20.50
N VAL A 347 0.38 -9.27 20.50
CA VAL A 347 -0.62 -9.98 21.31
C VAL A 347 -1.99 -9.89 20.63
N LEU A 348 -2.51 -11.01 20.14
CA LEU A 348 -3.94 -11.25 19.98
C LEU A 348 -4.30 -12.27 21.07
N ASN A 349 -5.03 -11.85 22.10
CA ASN A 349 -5.70 -12.78 22.99
C ASN A 349 -7.20 -12.71 22.71
N ALA A 350 -7.81 -13.86 22.48
CA ALA A 350 -9.18 -14.05 22.04
C ALA A 350 -10.22 -13.85 23.16
N HIS A 351 -10.05 -12.92 24.10
CA HIS A 351 -10.88 -12.85 25.32
C HIS A 351 -11.48 -11.48 25.66
N ASP A 352 -11.32 -10.46 24.81
CA ASP A 352 -11.76 -9.13 25.20
C ASP A 352 -13.08 -8.76 24.53
N ILE A 353 -14.04 -8.30 25.34
CA ILE A 353 -15.06 -7.39 24.85
C ILE A 353 -14.34 -6.20 24.20
N HIS A 354 -14.50 -6.05 22.89
CA HIS A 354 -13.86 -4.98 22.15
C HIS A 354 -14.74 -3.73 22.26
N TYR A 355 -14.12 -2.56 22.29
CA TYR A 355 -14.86 -1.30 22.34
C TYR A 355 -14.26 -0.26 21.39
N CYS A 356 -15.11 0.65 20.94
CA CYS A 356 -14.67 1.84 20.22
C CYS A 356 -15.57 3.04 20.46
N THR A 357 -15.02 4.23 20.20
CA THR A 357 -15.74 5.50 20.33
C THR A 357 -15.71 6.24 18.99
N GLY A 358 -16.88 6.64 18.46
CA GLY A 358 -17.02 7.37 17.20
C GLY A 358 -18.23 8.33 17.19
N GLU A 359 -18.70 8.74 16.00
CA GLU A 359 -19.94 9.54 15.88
C GLU A 359 -21.17 8.82 16.45
N ASP A 360 -21.15 7.48 16.45
CA ASP A 360 -22.18 6.58 17.00
C ASP A 360 -22.01 6.32 18.53
N GLY A 361 -21.20 7.12 19.24
CA GLY A 361 -20.94 6.91 20.66
C GLY A 361 -20.02 5.73 20.96
N LEU A 362 -20.17 5.13 22.15
CA LEU A 362 -19.42 3.92 22.56
C LEU A 362 -20.11 2.68 21.99
N VAL A 363 -19.38 1.91 21.18
CA VAL A 363 -19.83 0.62 20.63
C VAL A 363 -18.98 -0.48 21.23
N LEU A 364 -19.64 -1.54 21.71
CA LEU A 364 -19.01 -2.75 22.22
C LEU A 364 -19.30 -3.91 21.27
N GLU A 365 -18.30 -4.77 21.02
CA GLU A 365 -18.45 -5.94 20.15
C GLU A 365 -17.72 -7.16 20.75
N TRP A 366 -18.30 -8.35 20.60
CA TRP A 366 -17.66 -9.62 20.99
C TRP A 366 -18.16 -10.77 20.10
N PRO A 367 -17.34 -11.80 19.83
CA PRO A 367 -17.75 -12.95 19.02
C PRO A 367 -18.98 -13.68 19.58
N THR A 368 -19.88 -14.15 18.72
CA THR A 368 -21.08 -14.92 19.12
C THR A 368 -20.76 -16.30 19.68
N GLU A 369 -19.56 -16.81 19.42
CA GLU A 369 -19.04 -18.02 20.05
C GLU A 369 -18.68 -17.83 21.54
N ILE A 370 -18.54 -16.58 21.99
CA ILE A 370 -18.37 -16.28 23.41
C ILE A 370 -19.76 -16.18 24.05
N ASN A 371 -20.11 -17.21 24.81
CA ASN A 371 -21.40 -17.34 25.50
C ASN A 371 -21.44 -16.51 26.80
N GLY A 372 -21.13 -15.21 26.69
CA GLY A 372 -21.07 -14.27 27.81
C GLY A 372 -22.22 -13.27 27.80
N MET A 373 -22.67 -12.88 28.98
CA MET A 373 -23.71 -11.86 29.18
C MET A 373 -23.06 -10.47 29.29
N LEU A 374 -23.46 -9.54 28.44
CA LEU A 374 -23.01 -8.16 28.57
C LEU A 374 -23.68 -7.51 29.78
N GLU A 375 -22.87 -6.94 30.66
CA GLU A 375 -23.34 -6.22 31.84
C GLU A 375 -22.76 -4.80 31.86
N TYR A 376 -23.50 -3.88 32.48
CA TYR A 376 -23.07 -2.51 32.72
C TYR A 376 -23.19 -2.12 34.20
N SER A 377 -22.39 -1.15 34.63
CA SER A 377 -22.42 -0.61 35.99
C SER A 377 -22.22 0.90 36.01
N GLN A 378 -22.99 1.61 36.83
CA GLN A 378 -22.78 3.01 37.12
C GLN A 378 -21.86 3.16 38.33
N ASP A 379 -20.71 3.81 38.14
CA ASP A 379 -19.70 4.03 39.18
C ASP A 379 -19.24 2.75 39.91
N LEU A 380 -19.30 1.59 39.23
CA LEU A 380 -18.93 0.27 39.75
C LEU A 380 -19.70 -0.16 41.01
N LYS A 381 -20.94 0.32 41.20
CA LYS A 381 -21.77 -0.01 42.38
C LYS A 381 -22.49 -1.35 42.22
N GLU A 382 -23.31 -1.46 41.19
CA GLU A 382 -24.10 -2.66 40.86
C GLU A 382 -23.97 -2.96 39.38
N TRP A 383 -23.92 -4.25 39.03
CA TRP A 383 -23.89 -4.71 37.65
C TRP A 383 -25.29 -5.12 37.22
N GLN A 384 -25.70 -4.68 36.05
CA GLN A 384 -26.98 -4.97 35.44
C GLN A 384 -26.77 -5.55 34.04
N SER A 385 -27.53 -6.59 33.69
CA SER A 385 -27.49 -7.18 32.36
C SER A 385 -28.05 -6.22 31.32
N VAL A 386 -27.39 -6.15 30.17
CA VAL A 386 -27.93 -5.48 28.98
C VAL A 386 -28.97 -6.40 28.35
N SER A 387 -30.16 -5.87 28.05
CA SER A 387 -31.23 -6.61 27.37
C SER A 387 -30.77 -7.04 25.96
N GLU A 388 -31.04 -8.29 25.59
CA GLU A 388 -30.65 -8.87 24.29
C GLU A 388 -31.23 -8.08 23.10
N GLU A 389 -32.34 -7.38 23.28
CA GLU A 389 -32.94 -6.54 22.23
C GLU A 389 -32.05 -5.35 21.79
N PHE A 390 -31.10 -4.94 22.62
CA PHE A 390 -30.11 -3.92 22.31
C PHE A 390 -28.81 -4.49 21.72
N ILE A 391 -28.70 -5.82 21.63
CA ILE A 391 -27.55 -6.53 21.10
C ILE A 391 -27.91 -7.02 19.71
N GLN A 392 -27.25 -6.46 18.70
CA GLN A 392 -27.43 -6.88 17.31
C GLN A 392 -26.40 -7.94 16.97
N GLU A 393 -26.85 -9.08 16.46
CA GLU A 393 -25.95 -10.06 15.86
C GLU A 393 -25.65 -9.67 14.41
N GLN A 394 -24.37 -9.54 14.07
CA GLN A 394 -23.92 -9.31 12.71
C GLN A 394 -22.59 -10.05 12.47
N ASN A 395 -22.54 -10.89 11.44
CA ASN A 395 -21.31 -11.60 11.02
C ASN A 395 -20.61 -12.40 12.14
N LYS A 396 -21.36 -13.10 12.99
CA LYS A 396 -20.84 -13.83 14.17
C LYS A 396 -20.23 -12.94 15.25
N TYR A 397 -20.62 -11.68 15.32
CA TYR A 397 -20.34 -10.78 16.44
C TYR A 397 -21.65 -10.25 17.01
N ASN A 398 -21.69 -10.16 18.33
CA ASN A 398 -22.66 -9.37 19.08
C ASN A 398 -22.19 -7.91 19.10
N ILE A 399 -23.08 -6.97 18.80
CA ILE A 399 -22.79 -5.54 18.72
C ILE A 399 -23.77 -4.79 19.64
N PHE A 400 -23.24 -3.97 20.53
CA PHE A 400 -24.01 -3.13 21.45
C PHE A 400 -23.62 -1.66 21.32
N LYS A 401 -24.60 -0.76 21.17
CA LYS A 401 -24.39 0.70 21.15
C LYS A 401 -24.85 1.32 22.47
N ALA A 402 -23.93 1.94 23.20
CA ALA A 402 -24.17 2.45 24.56
C ALA A 402 -25.17 3.62 24.62
N ASP A 403 -25.43 4.29 23.49
CA ASP A 403 -26.41 5.39 23.39
C ASP A 403 -27.87 4.93 23.66
N SER A 404 -28.10 3.61 23.75
CA SER A 404 -29.37 2.99 24.13
C SER A 404 -29.67 3.01 25.64
N ILE A 405 -28.68 3.33 26.50
CA ILE A 405 -28.85 3.37 27.96
C ILE A 405 -29.02 4.83 28.42
N SER A 406 -30.23 5.19 28.85
CA SER A 406 -30.51 6.49 29.48
C SER A 406 -29.84 6.53 30.86
N THR A 407 -28.99 7.53 31.13
CA THR A 407 -28.26 7.63 32.40
C THR A 407 -28.40 8.99 33.05
N THR A 408 -28.63 8.99 34.37
CA THR A 408 -28.34 10.12 35.27
C THR A 408 -26.83 10.27 35.44
N ALA A 409 -26.35 11.47 35.76
CA ALA A 409 -24.92 11.82 35.85
C ALA A 409 -24.03 10.76 36.57
N GLY A 410 -22.98 10.27 35.90
CA GLY A 410 -21.99 9.30 36.43
C GLY A 410 -21.15 8.63 35.32
N LYS A 411 -20.14 7.82 35.68
CA LYS A 411 -19.35 7.04 34.70
C LYS A 411 -19.98 5.65 34.49
N LEU A 412 -20.10 5.21 33.24
CA LEU A 412 -20.49 3.84 32.91
C LEU A 412 -19.29 2.93 32.71
N PHE A 413 -19.45 1.70 33.17
CA PHE A 413 -18.52 0.60 33.02
C PHE A 413 -19.25 -0.58 32.37
N PHE A 414 -18.54 -1.36 31.56
CA PHE A 414 -19.09 -2.53 30.87
C PHE A 414 -18.17 -3.73 31.08
N ARG A 415 -18.75 -4.92 31.13
CA ARG A 415 -18.01 -6.19 31.16
C ARG A 415 -18.79 -7.27 30.45
N LEU A 416 -18.08 -8.29 29.99
CA LEU A 416 -18.66 -9.54 29.55
C LEU A 416 -18.53 -10.56 30.69
N ALA A 417 -19.66 -10.95 31.29
CA ALA A 417 -19.70 -11.98 32.32
C ALA A 417 -19.79 -13.35 31.64
N LEU A 418 -18.75 -14.18 31.79
CA LEU A 418 -18.64 -15.53 31.23
C LEU A 418 -19.22 -16.60 32.16
#